data_AF-A0A317ZFZ4-F1
#
_entry.id   AF-A0A317ZFZ4-F1
#
_cell.length_a   1.000
_cell.length_b   1.000
_cell.length_c   1.000
_cell.angle_alpha   90.00
_cell.angle_beta   90.00
_cell.angle_gamma   90.00
#
_symmetry.space_group_name_H-M   'P 1'
#
loop_
_entity.id
_entity.type
_entity.pdbx_description
1 polymer ?
#
loop_
_entity_poly.entity_id
_entity_poly.type
_entity_poly.pdbx_seq_one_letter_code
_entity_poly.pdbx_strand_id
1 'polypeptide(L)'
;MKLPDFIDELIPLPGCFLVFDDDDKSEAEDEEEKVFLDSSKDPEKAEAVLGVFRMSKSNSISLLQEATVLNENGFYPRAAALAIMSYEELGKSQIAADYYTKLIPESIYKAAFRKHEKTAYTSRHRAIGNHEKVKHGFYINKSIARELETMRQRALYVDENNNPSESFSKDDAELIISKVAEHQRAIEHAEQLNCRIGSKALFK
;
A
#
# COMPACT_ATOMS: atom_id res chain seq x y z
N MET A 1 19.90 12.72 -6.02
CA MET A 1 18.60 13.12 -5.46
C MET A 1 18.71 13.02 -3.95
N LYS A 2 18.24 14.01 -3.18
CA LYS A 2 18.29 13.92 -1.71
C LYS A 2 17.17 12.99 -1.23
N LEU A 3 17.41 12.21 -0.17
CA LEU A 3 16.40 11.27 0.35
C LEU A 3 15.02 11.94 0.62
N PRO A 4 14.93 13.19 1.14
CA PRO A 4 13.64 13.84 1.39
C PRO A 4 12.76 14.00 0.14
N ASP A 5 13.32 14.43 -0.98
CA ASP A 5 12.57 14.58 -2.24
C ASP A 5 12.10 13.22 -2.78
N PHE A 6 12.82 12.15 -2.42
CA PHE A 6 12.55 10.78 -2.87
C PHE A 6 11.48 10.09 -2.02
N ILE A 7 11.42 10.33 -0.71
CA ILE A 7 10.39 9.72 0.15
C ILE A 7 8.99 10.24 -0.18
N ASP A 8 8.86 11.51 -0.54
CA ASP A 8 7.57 12.10 -0.93
C ASP A 8 6.96 11.44 -2.16
N GLU A 9 7.81 11.01 -3.11
CA GLU A 9 7.40 10.24 -4.27
C GLU A 9 7.08 8.77 -3.92
N LEU A 10 7.81 8.19 -2.95
CA LEU A 10 7.63 6.79 -2.56
C LEU A 10 6.38 6.54 -1.70
N ILE A 11 6.02 7.50 -0.84
CA ILE A 11 4.87 7.41 0.08
C ILE A 11 3.96 8.62 -0.17
N PRO A 12 3.31 8.68 -1.35
CA PRO A 12 2.40 9.78 -1.68
C PRO A 12 1.16 9.71 -0.80
N LEU A 13 0.42 10.82 -0.69
CA LEU A 13 -0.92 10.78 -0.12
C LEU A 13 -1.86 9.89 -0.95
N PRO A 14 -2.80 9.17 -0.32
CA PRO A 14 -3.77 8.37 -1.04
C PRO A 14 -4.80 9.26 -1.74
N GLY A 15 -5.50 8.73 -2.75
CA GLY A 15 -6.64 9.42 -3.35
C GLY A 15 -6.28 10.39 -4.48
N CYS A 16 -5.06 10.32 -5.00
CA CYS A 16 -4.65 11.12 -6.16
C CYS A 16 -5.29 10.60 -7.45
N PHE A 17 -5.58 11.50 -8.39
CA PHE A 17 -5.97 11.15 -9.75
C PHE A 17 -4.74 11.21 -10.67
N LEU A 18 -4.54 10.19 -11.50
CA LEU A 18 -3.57 10.22 -12.60
C LEU A 18 -4.34 10.39 -13.90
N VAL A 19 -4.01 11.41 -14.67
CA VAL A 19 -4.57 11.61 -16.01
C VAL A 19 -3.56 11.04 -17.01
N PHE A 20 -4.03 10.10 -17.82
CA PHE A 20 -3.26 9.56 -18.94
C PHE A 20 -3.85 10.10 -20.24
N ASP A 21 -2.99 10.52 -21.17
CA ASP A 21 -3.40 10.90 -22.52
C ASP A 21 -3.83 9.65 -23.29
N ASP A 22 -4.88 9.76 -24.12
CA ASP A 22 -5.55 8.67 -24.86
C ASP A 22 -4.71 8.03 -25.98
N ASP A 23 -3.38 8.15 -25.92
CA ASP A 23 -2.50 7.85 -27.06
C ASP A 23 -2.16 6.37 -27.25
N ASP A 24 -2.51 5.49 -26.30
CA ASP A 24 -2.36 4.05 -26.49
C ASP A 24 -3.69 3.32 -26.30
N LYS A 25 -4.26 2.89 -27.44
CA LYS A 25 -5.28 1.84 -27.48
C LYS A 25 -4.63 0.56 -26.97
N SER A 26 -4.71 0.31 -25.67
CA SER A 26 -4.31 -0.99 -25.12
C SER A 26 -5.18 -2.08 -25.74
N GLU A 27 -4.53 -3.05 -26.38
CA GLU A 27 -5.18 -4.30 -26.78
C GLU A 27 -5.92 -4.86 -25.58
N ALA A 28 -7.21 -5.16 -25.76
CA ALA A 28 -8.02 -5.78 -24.73
C ALA A 28 -7.38 -7.13 -24.38
N GLU A 29 -6.68 -7.19 -23.24
CA GLU A 29 -6.25 -8.46 -22.66
C GLU A 29 -7.49 -9.36 -22.54
N ASP A 30 -7.37 -10.61 -23.01
CA ASP A 30 -8.40 -11.63 -22.98
C ASP A 30 -9.20 -11.56 -21.68
N GLU A 31 -10.54 -11.51 -21.79
CA GLU A 31 -11.43 -11.47 -20.65
C GLU A 31 -11.34 -12.79 -19.86
N GLU A 32 -10.30 -12.95 -19.03
CA GLU A 32 -10.29 -13.93 -17.97
C GLU A 32 -11.57 -13.75 -17.14
N GLU A 33 -12.26 -14.85 -16.85
CA GLU A 33 -13.53 -14.83 -16.14
C GLU A 33 -13.39 -14.08 -14.80
N LYS A 34 -13.97 -12.89 -14.72
CA LYS A 34 -13.83 -11.99 -13.56
C LYS A 34 -14.77 -12.45 -12.46
N VAL A 35 -14.29 -13.35 -11.60
CA VAL A 35 -15.02 -13.79 -10.40
C VAL A 35 -14.91 -12.73 -9.31
N PHE A 36 -16.04 -12.15 -8.91
CA PHE A 36 -16.13 -11.21 -7.79
C PHE A 36 -16.71 -11.90 -6.56
N LEU A 37 -16.37 -11.41 -5.36
CA LEU A 37 -16.94 -11.90 -4.12
C LEU A 37 -18.46 -11.66 -4.10
N ASP A 38 -19.23 -12.71 -3.84
CA ASP A 38 -20.66 -12.61 -3.57
C ASP A 38 -20.94 -12.96 -2.11
N SER A 39 -21.01 -11.93 -1.26
CA SER A 39 -21.26 -12.09 0.18
C SER A 39 -22.60 -12.75 0.51
N SER A 40 -23.55 -12.77 -0.43
CA SER A 40 -24.83 -13.47 -0.24
C SER A 40 -24.73 -14.97 -0.48
N LYS A 41 -23.80 -15.41 -1.34
CA LYS A 41 -23.58 -16.83 -1.68
C LYS A 41 -22.50 -17.47 -0.82
N ASP A 42 -21.52 -16.70 -0.37
CA ASP A 42 -20.38 -17.17 0.42
C ASP A 42 -20.10 -16.22 1.59
N PRO A 43 -20.94 -16.26 2.64
CA PRO A 43 -20.81 -15.38 3.80
C PRO A 43 -19.55 -15.67 4.62
N GLU A 44 -19.10 -16.93 4.68
CA GLU A 44 -17.88 -17.30 5.42
C GLU A 44 -16.64 -16.69 4.76
N LYS A 45 -16.51 -16.77 3.43
CA LYS A 45 -15.42 -16.11 2.70
C LYS A 45 -15.50 -14.60 2.84
N ALA A 46 -16.69 -14.02 2.83
CA ALA A 46 -16.86 -12.59 3.03
C ALA A 46 -16.39 -12.13 4.41
N GLU A 47 -16.73 -12.85 5.47
CA GLU A 47 -16.25 -12.55 6.82
C GLU A 47 -14.73 -12.75 6.93
N ALA A 48 -14.17 -13.79 6.32
CA ALA A 48 -12.72 -14.01 6.31
C ALA A 48 -11.96 -12.85 5.64
N VAL A 49 -12.44 -12.38 4.48
CA VAL A 49 -11.84 -11.22 3.77
C VAL A 49 -11.97 -9.95 4.60
N LEU A 50 -13.12 -9.72 5.22
CA LEU A 50 -13.31 -8.57 6.11
C LEU A 50 -12.42 -8.66 7.37
N GLY A 51 -12.21 -9.86 7.88
CA GLY A 51 -11.25 -10.16 8.93
C GLY A 51 -9.83 -9.77 8.54
N VAL A 52 -9.38 -10.12 7.32
CA VAL A 52 -8.07 -9.69 6.79
C VAL A 52 -7.97 -8.17 6.73
N PHE A 53 -9.00 -7.48 6.23
CA PHE A 53 -9.04 -6.01 6.21
C PHE A 53 -8.80 -5.42 7.61
N ARG A 54 -9.54 -5.90 8.62
CA ARG A 54 -9.46 -5.43 10.01
C ARG A 54 -8.12 -5.75 10.66
N MET A 55 -7.67 -7.00 10.54
CA MET A 55 -6.43 -7.46 11.16
C MET A 55 -5.20 -6.77 10.58
N SER A 56 -5.11 -6.66 9.26
CA SER A 56 -4.00 -5.94 8.61
C SER A 56 -4.03 -4.44 8.92
N LYS A 57 -5.21 -3.81 9.00
CA LYS A 57 -5.30 -2.40 9.42
C LYS A 57 -4.80 -2.21 10.86
N SER A 58 -5.24 -3.07 11.78
CA SER A 58 -4.80 -3.05 13.17
C SER A 58 -3.28 -3.27 13.28
N ASN A 59 -2.75 -4.26 12.56
CA ASN A 59 -1.31 -4.55 12.55
C ASN A 59 -0.49 -3.38 12.00
N SER A 60 -0.98 -2.72 10.95
CA SER A 60 -0.37 -1.51 10.39
C SER A 60 -0.24 -0.39 11.45
N ILE A 61 -1.27 -0.18 12.27
CA ILE A 61 -1.25 0.82 13.35
C ILE A 61 -0.22 0.42 14.42
N SER A 62 -0.23 -0.83 14.88
CA SER A 62 0.73 -1.31 15.89
C SER A 62 2.18 -1.18 15.42
N LEU A 63 2.48 -1.57 14.18
CA LEU A 63 3.82 -1.45 13.60
C LEU A 63 4.31 0.00 13.56
N LEU A 64 3.43 0.96 13.26
CA LEU A 64 3.80 2.37 13.24
C LEU A 64 4.06 2.93 14.65
N GLN A 65 3.29 2.47 15.64
CA GLN A 65 3.54 2.81 17.04
C GLN A 65 4.89 2.26 17.51
N GLU A 66 5.19 1.00 17.21
CA GLU A 66 6.49 0.38 17.51
C GLU A 66 7.65 1.10 16.78
N ALA A 67 7.45 1.50 15.52
CA ALA A 67 8.41 2.30 14.77
C ALA A 67 8.74 3.62 15.48
N THR A 68 7.71 4.29 16.00
CA THR A 68 7.85 5.55 16.75
C THR A 68 8.69 5.34 18.01
N VAL A 69 8.40 4.30 18.80
CA VAL A 69 9.16 3.95 20.01
C VAL A 69 10.63 3.67 19.67
N LEU A 70 10.90 2.91 18.60
CA LEU A 70 12.27 2.64 18.17
C LEU A 70 13.02 3.89 17.74
N ASN A 71 12.35 4.81 17.04
CA ASN A 71 12.94 6.08 16.62
C ASN A 71 13.34 6.94 17.82
N GLU A 72 12.47 7.07 18.81
CA GLU A 72 12.72 7.82 20.05
C GLU A 72 13.91 7.26 20.85
N ASN A 73 14.20 5.96 20.71
CA ASN A 73 15.29 5.27 21.38
C ASN A 73 16.56 5.12 20.53
N GLY A 74 16.65 5.78 19.37
CA GLY A 74 17.86 5.78 18.55
C GLY A 74 18.04 4.59 17.60
N PHE A 75 17.03 3.71 17.49
CA PHE A 75 17.07 2.54 16.60
C PHE A 75 16.53 2.86 15.21
N TYR A 76 17.04 3.92 14.58
CA TYR A 76 16.47 4.53 13.36
C TYR A 76 16.28 3.56 12.18
N PRO A 77 17.23 2.67 11.84
CA PRO A 77 17.03 1.72 10.74
C PRO A 77 15.85 0.79 11.01
N ARG A 78 15.70 0.32 12.26
CA ARG A 78 14.61 -0.61 12.63
C ARG A 78 13.28 0.13 12.67
N ALA A 79 13.29 1.38 13.11
CA ALA A 79 12.14 2.27 13.03
C ALA A 79 11.67 2.47 11.59
N ALA A 80 12.59 2.77 10.66
CA ALA A 80 12.29 2.89 9.23
C ALA A 80 11.72 1.58 8.65
N ALA A 81 12.31 0.43 8.99
CA ALA A 81 11.80 -0.87 8.55
C ALA A 81 10.37 -1.14 9.02
N LEU A 82 10.07 -0.89 10.31
CA LEU A 82 8.72 -1.08 10.85
C LEU A 82 7.71 -0.11 10.23
N ALA A 83 8.09 1.14 9.95
CA ALA A 83 7.23 2.08 9.25
C ALA A 83 6.92 1.63 7.82
N ILE A 84 7.90 1.08 7.08
CA ILE A 84 7.66 0.51 5.74
C ILE A 84 6.75 -0.72 5.83
N MET A 85 6.95 -1.61 6.82
CA MET A 85 6.07 -2.76 7.03
C MET A 85 4.65 -2.35 7.43
N SER A 86 4.50 -1.27 8.20
CA SER A 86 3.20 -0.67 8.48
C SER A 86 2.50 -0.26 7.18
N TYR A 87 3.22 0.38 6.26
CA TYR A 87 2.69 0.74 4.94
C TYR A 87 2.29 -0.49 4.10
N GLU A 88 3.07 -1.58 4.15
CA GLU A 88 2.71 -2.86 3.50
C GLU A 88 1.41 -3.47 4.04
N GLU A 89 1.23 -3.48 5.37
CA GLU A 89 0.02 -3.98 6.02
C GLU A 89 -1.20 -3.12 5.70
N LEU A 90 -1.02 -1.80 5.59
CA LEU A 90 -2.08 -0.92 5.12
C LEU A 90 -2.50 -1.28 3.69
N GLY A 91 -1.55 -1.58 2.80
CA GLY A 91 -1.82 -2.01 1.43
C GLY A 91 -2.62 -3.32 1.38
N LYS A 92 -2.27 -4.30 2.22
CA LYS A 92 -3.03 -5.56 2.40
C LYS A 92 -4.46 -5.30 2.87
N SER A 93 -4.62 -4.43 3.85
CA SER A 93 -5.95 -4.06 4.37
C SER A 93 -6.81 -3.53 3.22
N GLN A 94 -6.30 -2.53 2.50
CA GLN A 94 -7.05 -1.87 1.45
C GLN A 94 -7.40 -2.82 0.28
N ILE A 95 -6.55 -3.80 -0.06
CA ILE A 95 -6.88 -4.76 -1.13
C ILE A 95 -7.96 -5.73 -0.72
N ALA A 96 -7.99 -6.14 0.55
CA ALA A 96 -9.07 -6.94 1.09
C ALA A 96 -10.39 -6.15 1.06
N ALA A 97 -10.36 -4.85 1.37
CA ALA A 97 -11.53 -3.98 1.25
C ALA A 97 -12.05 -3.87 -0.19
N ASP A 98 -11.17 -3.73 -1.19
CA ASP A 98 -11.60 -3.67 -2.60
C ASP A 98 -12.20 -4.97 -3.08
N TYR A 99 -11.63 -6.11 -2.68
CA TYR A 99 -12.19 -7.41 -3.03
C TYR A 99 -13.56 -7.61 -2.34
N TYR A 100 -13.65 -7.27 -1.06
CA TYR A 100 -14.89 -7.32 -0.28
C TYR A 100 -15.99 -6.46 -0.93
N THR A 101 -15.63 -5.27 -1.40
CA THR A 101 -16.56 -4.32 -2.02
C THR A 101 -16.81 -4.56 -3.52
N LYS A 102 -16.30 -5.66 -4.08
CA LYS A 102 -16.42 -6.06 -5.49
C LYS A 102 -15.79 -5.09 -6.49
N LEU A 103 -14.77 -4.34 -6.08
CA LEU A 103 -14.01 -3.47 -7.00
C LEU A 103 -12.96 -4.24 -7.80
N ILE A 104 -12.39 -5.29 -7.23
CA ILE A 104 -11.40 -6.16 -7.90
C ILE A 104 -11.88 -7.61 -7.93
N PRO A 105 -11.49 -8.40 -8.94
CA PRO A 105 -11.79 -9.82 -8.99
C PRO A 105 -10.86 -10.63 -8.08
N GLU A 106 -11.25 -11.88 -7.82
CA GLU A 106 -10.53 -12.82 -6.95
C GLU A 106 -9.10 -13.11 -7.44
N SER A 107 -8.86 -13.11 -8.76
CA SER A 107 -7.54 -13.32 -9.34
C SER A 107 -6.53 -12.26 -8.87
N ILE A 108 -6.93 -10.98 -8.88
CA ILE A 108 -6.13 -9.85 -8.41
C ILE A 108 -5.91 -9.95 -6.90
N TYR A 109 -6.96 -10.23 -6.13
CA TYR A 109 -6.85 -10.43 -4.68
C TYR A 109 -5.84 -11.54 -4.35
N LYS A 110 -5.97 -12.74 -4.93
CA LYS A 110 -5.03 -13.85 -4.72
C LYS A 110 -3.60 -13.52 -5.17
N ALA A 111 -3.45 -12.85 -6.31
CA ALA A 111 -2.14 -12.47 -6.82
C ALA A 111 -1.40 -11.52 -5.85
N ALA A 112 -2.12 -10.58 -5.23
CA ALA A 112 -1.53 -9.64 -4.29
C ALA A 112 -0.99 -10.29 -3.01
N PHE A 113 -1.62 -11.37 -2.52
CA PHE A 113 -1.09 -12.09 -1.36
C PHE A 113 0.08 -13.01 -1.70
N ARG A 114 0.12 -13.55 -2.93
CA ARG A 114 1.20 -14.42 -3.42
C ARG A 114 2.49 -13.67 -3.73
N LYS A 115 2.41 -12.45 -4.25
CA LYS A 115 3.58 -11.63 -4.60
C LYS A 115 3.98 -10.71 -3.44
N HIS A 116 5.25 -10.40 -3.28
CA HIS A 116 5.75 -9.46 -2.26
C HIS A 116 5.55 -7.98 -2.64
N GLU A 117 4.73 -7.68 -3.64
CA GLU A 117 4.50 -6.32 -4.18
C GLU A 117 3.39 -5.55 -3.41
N LYS A 118 3.30 -5.71 -2.09
CA LYS A 118 2.11 -5.29 -1.31
C LYS A 118 2.10 -3.78 -1.00
N THR A 119 3.28 -3.18 -0.88
CA THR A 119 3.49 -1.71 -0.85
C THR A 119 2.93 -1.00 -2.09
N ALA A 120 2.80 -1.71 -3.21
CA ALA A 120 2.34 -1.15 -4.46
C ALA A 120 0.84 -0.78 -4.43
N TYR A 121 0.09 -1.30 -3.45
CA TYR A 121 -1.36 -1.10 -3.31
C TYR A 121 -1.77 -0.01 -2.34
N THR A 122 -0.80 0.60 -1.65
CA THR A 122 -1.03 1.75 -0.77
C THR A 122 -1.00 3.07 -1.54
N SER A 123 -0.14 3.20 -2.56
CA SER A 123 -0.15 4.33 -3.49
C SER A 123 -1.34 4.17 -4.46
N ARG A 124 -2.55 4.45 -3.97
CA ARG A 124 -3.78 4.32 -4.74
C ARG A 124 -4.01 5.57 -5.55
N HIS A 125 -3.79 5.44 -6.85
CA HIS A 125 -4.15 6.44 -7.83
C HIS A 125 -5.37 5.98 -8.62
N ARG A 126 -6.39 6.83 -8.72
CA ARG A 126 -7.47 6.62 -9.68
C ARG A 126 -7.06 7.19 -11.02
N ALA A 127 -6.98 6.33 -12.03
CA ALA A 127 -6.67 6.78 -13.37
C ALA A 127 -7.91 7.36 -14.07
N ILE A 128 -7.70 8.44 -14.83
CA ILE A 128 -8.64 9.01 -15.79
C ILE A 128 -7.98 8.86 -17.18
N GLY A 129 -8.69 8.29 -18.14
CA GLY A 129 -8.15 7.91 -19.45
C GLY A 129 -7.83 6.41 -19.55
N ASN A 130 -7.40 5.96 -20.75
CA ASN A 130 -6.99 4.58 -20.99
C ASN A 130 -5.47 4.47 -20.94
N HIS A 131 -4.95 3.48 -20.20
CA HIS A 131 -3.52 3.20 -20.15
C HIS A 131 -3.30 1.73 -19.77
N GLU A 132 -2.38 1.03 -20.44
CA GLU A 132 -2.11 -0.42 -20.26
C GLU A 132 -1.80 -0.83 -18.80
N LYS A 133 -1.16 0.07 -18.04
CA LYS A 133 -0.79 -0.14 -16.63
C LYS A 133 -1.93 0.12 -15.63
N VAL A 134 -3.07 0.64 -16.10
CA VAL A 134 -4.24 0.91 -15.26
C VAL A 134 -5.16 -0.30 -15.30
N LYS A 135 -5.25 -1.03 -14.19
CA LYS A 135 -6.18 -2.16 -14.06
C LYS A 135 -7.24 -1.86 -13.00
N HIS A 136 -8.51 -2.01 -13.37
CA HIS A 136 -9.66 -1.76 -12.48
C HIS A 136 -9.69 -0.36 -11.86
N GLY A 137 -9.18 0.65 -12.58
CA GLY A 137 -9.12 2.03 -12.12
C GLY A 137 -7.97 2.32 -11.16
N PHE A 138 -7.05 1.37 -10.94
CA PHE A 138 -5.85 1.57 -10.12
C PHE A 138 -4.60 1.51 -10.97
N TYR A 139 -3.66 2.40 -10.67
CA TYR A 139 -2.29 2.33 -11.15
C TYR A 139 -1.38 1.80 -10.02
N ILE A 140 -0.66 0.73 -10.32
CA ILE A 140 0.28 0.10 -9.38
C ILE A 140 1.69 0.45 -9.82
N ASN A 141 2.39 1.28 -9.03
CA ASN A 141 3.78 1.60 -9.31
C ASN A 141 4.73 0.56 -8.72
N LYS A 142 5.14 -0.40 -9.55
CA LYS A 142 6.06 -1.47 -9.13
C LYS A 142 7.47 -1.00 -8.80
N SER A 143 7.95 0.11 -9.37
CA SER A 143 9.29 0.61 -9.03
C SER A 143 9.32 1.13 -7.60
N ILE A 144 8.30 1.92 -7.21
CA ILE A 144 8.15 2.40 -5.82
C ILE A 144 8.10 1.23 -4.83
N ALA A 145 7.31 0.20 -5.14
CA ALA A 145 7.20 -0.97 -4.28
C ALA A 145 8.54 -1.68 -4.06
N ARG A 146 9.33 -1.82 -5.12
CA ARG A 146 10.67 -2.42 -5.09
C ARG A 146 11.68 -1.56 -4.33
N GLU A 147 11.61 -0.24 -4.47
CA GLU A 147 12.47 0.68 -3.71
C GLU A 147 12.19 0.61 -2.22
N LEU A 148 10.91 0.63 -1.81
CA LEU A 148 10.52 0.46 -0.41
C LEU A 148 10.96 -0.90 0.14
N GLU A 149 10.85 -1.97 -0.65
CA GLU A 149 11.37 -3.28 -0.27
C GLU A 149 12.89 -3.26 -0.08
N THR A 150 13.63 -2.62 -1.00
CA THR A 150 15.09 -2.48 -0.93
C THR A 150 15.51 -1.68 0.32
N MET A 151 14.81 -0.58 0.61
CA MET A 151 15.01 0.20 1.84
C MET A 151 14.79 -0.66 3.08
N ARG A 152 13.69 -1.43 3.13
CA ARG A 152 13.41 -2.35 4.25
C ARG A 152 14.49 -3.42 4.40
N GLN A 153 14.97 -4.00 3.31
CA GLN A 153 16.05 -5.00 3.36
C GLN A 153 17.35 -4.39 3.89
N ARG A 154 17.73 -3.20 3.40
CA ARG A 154 18.92 -2.46 3.87
C ARG A 154 18.86 -2.13 5.37
N ALA A 155 17.66 -1.83 5.88
CA ALA A 155 17.44 -1.57 7.29
C ALA A 155 17.58 -2.80 8.20
N LEU A 156 17.49 -4.02 7.66
CA LEU A 156 17.37 -5.26 8.44
C LEU A 156 18.56 -6.21 8.28
N TYR A 157 19.10 -6.35 7.08
CA TYR A 157 20.06 -7.41 6.75
C TYR A 157 21.46 -6.87 6.55
N VAL A 158 22.45 -7.54 7.15
CA VAL A 158 23.86 -7.26 6.89
C VAL A 158 24.29 -8.05 5.65
N ASP A 159 25.03 -7.40 4.75
CA ASP A 159 25.75 -8.06 3.67
C ASP A 159 27.11 -7.39 3.42
N GLU A 160 27.87 -7.88 2.43
CA GLU A 160 29.21 -7.39 2.08
C GLU A 160 29.27 -5.88 1.80
N ASN A 161 28.14 -5.28 1.42
CA ASN A 161 28.02 -3.87 1.04
C ASN A 161 26.99 -3.10 1.90
N ASN A 162 26.35 -3.73 2.88
CA ASN A 162 25.30 -3.11 3.68
C ASN A 162 25.53 -3.31 5.19
N ASN A 163 25.71 -2.19 5.90
CA ASN A 163 25.65 -2.12 7.35
C ASN A 163 24.34 -1.43 7.78
N PRO A 164 23.36 -2.17 8.33
CA PRO A 164 22.07 -1.60 8.74
C PRO A 164 22.18 -0.42 9.70
N SER A 165 23.17 -0.39 10.62
CA SER A 165 23.31 0.73 11.57
C SER A 165 23.62 2.07 10.92
N GLU A 166 24.08 2.06 9.68
CA GLU A 166 24.47 3.25 8.92
C GLU A 166 23.46 3.57 7.79
N SER A 167 22.44 2.73 7.61
CA SER A 167 21.54 2.80 6.46
C SER A 167 20.50 3.92 6.54
N PHE A 168 20.15 4.36 7.76
CA PHE A 168 19.16 5.41 8.01
C PHE A 168 19.59 6.29 9.18
N SER A 169 19.52 7.61 8.99
CA SER A 169 19.64 8.59 10.05
C SER A 169 18.32 8.78 10.81
N LYS A 170 18.35 9.58 11.87
CA LYS A 170 17.15 10.00 12.61
C LYS A 170 16.15 10.69 11.69
N ASP A 171 16.61 11.66 10.91
CA ASP A 171 15.76 12.46 10.03
C ASP A 171 15.09 11.60 8.97
N ASP A 172 15.80 10.59 8.44
CA ASP A 172 15.24 9.65 7.47
C ASP A 172 14.11 8.80 8.08
N ALA A 173 14.32 8.27 9.28
CA ALA A 173 13.32 7.47 9.98
C ALA A 173 12.11 8.31 10.38
N GLU A 174 12.32 9.52 10.91
CA GLU A 174 11.25 10.47 11.25
C GLU A 174 10.42 10.84 10.03
N LEU A 175 11.06 11.09 8.88
CA LEU A 175 10.35 11.40 7.64
C LEU A 175 9.47 10.24 7.19
N ILE A 176 10.02 9.01 7.13
CA ILE A 176 9.27 7.82 6.72
C ILE A 176 8.08 7.58 7.67
N ILE A 177 8.30 7.63 8.98
CA ILE A 177 7.24 7.47 9.99
C ILE A 177 6.15 8.53 9.80
N SER A 178 6.54 9.79 9.64
CA SER A 178 5.59 10.90 9.50
C SER A 178 4.70 10.73 8.25
N LYS A 179 5.28 10.29 7.13
CA LYS A 179 4.57 10.07 5.87
C LYS A 179 3.61 8.88 5.95
N VAL A 180 4.03 7.78 6.54
CA VAL A 180 3.14 6.63 6.76
C VAL A 180 2.00 7.00 7.71
N ALA A 181 2.27 7.78 8.77
CA ALA A 181 1.24 8.28 9.69
C ALA A 181 0.24 9.22 8.99
N GLU A 182 0.71 10.12 8.15
CA GLU A 182 -0.13 11.00 7.35
C GLU A 182 -1.02 10.20 6.39
N HIS A 183 -0.44 9.22 5.70
CA HIS A 183 -1.16 8.35 4.78
C HIS A 183 -2.25 7.53 5.50
N GLN A 184 -1.94 6.91 6.64
CA GLN A 184 -2.93 6.19 7.46
C GLN A 184 -4.10 7.10 7.87
N ARG A 185 -3.81 8.32 8.35
CA ARG A 185 -4.83 9.28 8.76
C ARG A 185 -5.71 9.71 7.58
N ALA A 186 -5.13 9.91 6.41
CA ALA A 186 -5.89 10.26 5.20
C ALA A 186 -6.88 9.15 4.81
N ILE A 187 -6.43 7.88 4.81
CA ILE A 187 -7.32 6.73 4.56
C ILE A 187 -8.42 6.66 5.62
N GLU A 188 -8.06 6.70 6.90
CA GLU A 188 -9.04 6.60 7.99
C GLU A 188 -10.09 7.71 7.91
N HIS A 189 -9.66 8.95 7.67
CA HIS A 189 -10.57 10.08 7.51
C HIS A 189 -11.55 9.85 6.35
N ALA A 190 -11.08 9.38 5.20
CA ALA A 190 -11.93 9.09 4.05
C ALA A 190 -12.92 7.95 4.33
N GLU A 191 -12.48 6.88 5.01
CA GLU A 191 -13.34 5.74 5.40
C GLU A 191 -14.45 6.16 6.35
N GLN A 192 -14.14 6.99 7.35
CA GLN A 192 -15.11 7.55 8.30
C GLN A 192 -16.09 8.50 7.60
N LEU A 193 -15.57 9.47 6.84
CA LEU A 193 -16.37 10.50 6.17
C LEU A 193 -17.35 9.89 5.16
N ASN A 194 -16.91 8.87 4.42
CA ASN A 194 -17.72 8.26 3.37
C ASN A 194 -18.45 6.99 3.82
N CYS A 195 -18.26 6.54 5.06
CA CYS A 195 -18.85 5.31 5.62
C CYS A 195 -18.63 4.10 4.71
N ARG A 196 -17.43 4.00 4.14
CA ARG A 196 -17.01 2.99 3.15
C ARG A 196 -15.58 2.56 3.47
N ILE A 197 -15.12 1.49 2.83
CA ILE A 197 -13.75 0.97 2.98
C ILE A 197 -13.08 0.84 1.61
N GLY A 198 -11.75 0.80 1.62
CA GLY A 198 -10.97 0.65 0.39
C GLY A 198 -11.13 1.84 -0.53
N SER A 199 -11.01 1.59 -1.83
CA SER A 199 -11.07 2.64 -2.84
C SER A 199 -12.44 3.29 -2.99
N LYS A 200 -13.52 2.61 -2.55
CA LYS A 200 -14.85 3.24 -2.47
C LYS A 200 -14.92 4.36 -1.43
N ALA A 201 -14.01 4.37 -0.45
CA ALA A 201 -13.88 5.46 0.51
C ALA A 201 -13.06 6.62 -0.06
N LEU A 202 -11.98 6.32 -0.78
CA LEU A 202 -11.05 7.33 -1.32
C LEU A 202 -11.61 8.07 -2.54
N PHE A 203 -12.33 7.36 -3.42
CA PHE A 203 -12.82 7.89 -4.68
C PHE A 203 -14.35 7.83 -4.70
N LYS A 204 -14.98 8.82 -4.09
CA LYS A 204 -16.42 9.00 -4.13
C LYS A 204 -16.86 9.68 -5.43
#